data_AF-A0A1X2A4L4-F1
#
_entry.id   AF-A0A1X2A4L4-F1
#
_cell.length_a   1.000
_cell.length_b   1.000
_cell.length_c   1.000
_cell.angle_alpha   90.00
_cell.angle_beta   90.00
_cell.angle_gamma   90.00
#
_symmetry.space_group_name_H-M   'P 1'
#
loop_
_entity.id
_entity.type
_entity.pdbx_description
1 polymer ?
#
loop_
_entity_poly.entity_id
_entity_poly.type
_entity_poly.pdbx_seq_one_letter_code
_entity_poly.pdbx_strand_id
1 'polypeptide(L)'
;MSGHYVVIVNNAITGQTTREDWYFTPCGDGCASVQPWGHARLADGQWSLDTTSNALCRNDITVFQAEDAHYVWNPNTLAGTVHLTGRSTACGRPLGYTFVNSVQFSPAP
;
A
#
# COMPACT_ATOMS: atom_id res chain seq x y z
N MET A 1 4.98 14.70 2.38
CA MET A 1 3.95 14.20 3.33
C MET A 1 4.61 14.06 4.69
N SER A 2 3.91 14.30 5.80
CA SER A 2 4.47 14.24 7.16
C SER A 2 3.37 13.91 8.17
N GLY A 3 3.68 13.12 9.19
CA GLY A 3 2.76 12.77 10.28
C GLY A 3 2.23 11.34 10.20
N HIS A 4 1.27 11.04 11.07
CA HIS A 4 0.61 9.74 11.17
C HIS A 4 -0.68 9.73 10.36
N TYR A 5 -0.85 8.68 9.55
CA TYR A 5 -2.03 8.47 8.73
C TYR A 5 -2.60 7.08 8.98
N VAL A 6 -3.93 7.01 8.97
CA VAL A 6 -4.69 5.78 8.84
C VAL A 6 -4.87 5.49 7.36
N VAL A 7 -4.46 4.31 6.92
CA VAL A 7 -4.57 3.85 5.54
C VAL A 7 -5.65 2.79 5.47
N ILE A 8 -6.62 3.01 4.59
CA ILE A 8 -7.69 2.06 4.31
C ILE A 8 -7.46 1.49 2.93
N VAL A 9 -7.29 0.17 2.83
CA VAL A 9 -7.17 -0.56 1.56
C VAL A 9 -8.43 -1.39 1.35
N ASN A 10 -9.11 -1.21 0.22
CA ASN A 10 -10.29 -2.00 -0.14
C ASN A 10 -9.92 -3.01 -1.22
N ASN A 11 -10.09 -4.29 -0.90
CA ASN A 11 -9.82 -5.37 -1.82
C ASN A 11 -10.91 -5.44 -2.90
N ALA A 12 -10.56 -5.19 -4.16
CA ALA A 12 -11.54 -5.17 -5.25
C ALA A 12 -12.16 -6.54 -5.56
N ILE A 13 -11.51 -7.64 -5.17
CA ILE A 13 -11.95 -9.01 -5.44
C ILE A 13 -12.83 -9.53 -4.29
N THR A 14 -12.39 -9.35 -3.05
CA THR A 14 -13.07 -9.92 -1.88
C THR A 14 -14.02 -8.94 -1.20
N GLY A 15 -13.93 -7.64 -1.50
CA GLY A 15 -14.66 -6.58 -0.79
C GLY A 15 -14.16 -6.35 0.64
N GLN A 16 -13.12 -7.07 1.09
CA GLN A 16 -12.55 -6.90 2.42
C GLN A 16 -11.78 -5.59 2.51
N THR A 17 -11.85 -4.97 3.67
CA THR A 17 -11.13 -3.75 3.99
C THR A 17 -10.06 -4.03 5.02
N THR A 18 -8.86 -3.50 4.77
CA THR A 18 -7.75 -3.49 5.74
C THR A 18 -7.48 -2.08 6.21
N ARG A 19 -7.12 -1.94 7.49
CA ARG A 19 -6.79 -0.67 8.14
C ARG A 19 -5.37 -0.77 8.67
N GLU A 20 -4.52 0.18 8.29
CA GLU A 20 -3.11 0.20 8.67
C GLU A 20 -2.72 1.60 9.18
N ASP A 21 -1.71 1.65 10.04
CA ASP A 21 -1.17 2.88 10.59
C ASP A 21 0.21 3.15 9.98
N TRP A 22 0.34 4.28 9.27
CA TRP A 22 1.54 4.65 8.53
C TRP A 22 2.11 5.97 9.03
N TYR A 23 3.42 6.02 9.22
CA TYR A 23 4.12 7.19 9.76
C TYR A 23 5.06 7.76 8.70
N PHE A 24 4.81 9.01 8.32
CA PHE A 24 5.56 9.73 7.31
C PHE A 24 6.49 10.76 7.94
N THR A 25 7.76 10.74 7.56
CA THR A 25 8.76 11.75 7.95
C THR A 25 9.37 12.36 6.68
N PRO A 26 9.36 13.68 6.48
CA PRO A 26 10.02 14.32 5.34
C PRO A 26 11.51 13.95 5.26
N CYS A 27 12.00 13.63 4.06
CA CYS A 27 13.41 13.24 3.82
C CYS A 27 14.09 14.11 2.74
N GLY A 28 13.53 15.29 2.47
CA GLY A 28 13.96 16.19 1.41
C GLY A 28 12.85 16.46 0.40
N ASP A 29 13.17 17.23 -0.63
CA ASP A 29 12.20 17.67 -1.63
C ASP A 29 11.58 16.46 -2.35
N GLY A 30 10.24 16.43 -2.37
CA GLY A 30 9.48 15.33 -2.94
C GLY A 30 9.72 13.97 -2.29
N CYS A 31 10.22 13.92 -1.04
CA CYS A 31 10.56 12.69 -0.33
C CYS A 31 9.81 12.58 1.00
N ALA A 32 9.22 11.42 1.28
CA ALA A 32 8.74 11.08 2.62
C ALA A 32 9.16 9.65 2.99
N SER A 33 9.92 9.49 4.07
CA SER A 33 10.22 8.19 4.66
C SER A 33 8.96 7.65 5.33
N VAL A 34 8.62 6.39 5.05
CA VAL A 34 7.43 5.70 5.51
C VAL A 34 7.87 4.49 6.31
N GLN A 35 7.60 4.47 7.61
CA GLN A 35 7.96 3.32 8.44
C GLN A 35 6.81 2.30 8.51
N PRO A 36 7.08 0.98 8.36
CA PRO A 36 8.38 0.34 8.10
C PRO A 36 8.70 0.13 6.60
N TRP A 37 7.96 0.76 5.69
CA TRP A 37 7.89 0.37 4.27
C TRP A 37 9.01 0.88 3.36
N GLY A 38 9.54 2.10 3.57
CA GLY A 38 10.57 2.66 2.70
C GLY A 38 10.45 4.17 2.49
N HIS A 39 10.57 4.62 1.25
CA HIS A 39 10.51 6.04 0.89
C HIS A 39 9.50 6.30 -0.21
N ALA A 40 8.49 7.09 0.09
CA ALA A 40 7.57 7.62 -0.90
C ALA A 40 8.21 8.79 -1.66
N ARG A 41 7.94 8.88 -2.96
CA ARG A 41 8.42 9.94 -3.85
C ARG A 41 7.25 10.69 -4.49
N LEU A 42 7.32 12.01 -4.49
CA LEU A 42 6.40 12.89 -5.19
C LEU A 42 7.01 13.27 -6.54
N ALA A 43 6.44 12.76 -7.61
CA ALA A 43 6.81 13.07 -8.99
C ALA A 43 5.53 13.30 -9.80
N ASP A 44 5.57 14.23 -10.76
CA ASP A 44 4.43 14.52 -11.65
C ASP A 44 3.09 14.77 -10.93
N GLY A 45 3.16 15.38 -9.73
CA GLY A 45 1.98 15.70 -8.93
C GLY A 45 1.37 14.51 -8.17
N GLN A 46 2.07 13.38 -8.10
CA GLN A 46 1.57 12.14 -7.49
C GLN A 46 2.60 11.50 -6.55
N TRP A 47 2.15 11.01 -5.40
CA TRP A 47 3.01 10.21 -4.54
C TRP A 47 3.04 8.77 -5.05
N SER A 48 4.22 8.15 -4.98
CA SER A 48 4.44 6.73 -5.24
C SER A 48 5.29 6.09 -4.14
N LEU A 49 5.05 4.81 -3.86
CA LEU A 49 5.86 4.00 -2.95
C LEU A 49 5.85 2.54 -3.41
N ASP A 50 7.03 1.97 -3.60
CA ASP A 50 7.22 0.53 -3.79
C ASP A 50 7.57 -0.14 -2.46
N THR A 51 6.87 -1.22 -2.13
CA THR A 51 7.08 -2.00 -0.90
C THR A 51 6.66 -3.47 -1.14
N THR A 52 6.68 -4.27 -0.07
CA THR A 52 6.10 -5.62 -0.05
C THR A 52 4.86 -5.64 0.81
N SER A 53 3.83 -6.38 0.40
CA SER A 53 2.63 -6.64 1.20
C SER A 53 2.48 -8.13 1.53
N ASN A 54 1.63 -8.41 2.51
CA ASN A 54 1.24 -9.77 2.85
C ASN A 54 0.06 -10.20 1.98
N ALA A 55 0.05 -11.47 1.57
CA ALA A 55 -1.13 -12.05 0.95
C ALA A 55 -2.09 -12.53 2.05
N LEU A 56 -3.32 -11.99 2.05
CA LEU A 56 -4.41 -12.46 2.88
C LEU A 56 -5.14 -13.62 2.17
N CYS A 57 -5.05 -14.81 2.75
CA CYS A 57 -5.68 -16.02 2.24
C CYS A 57 -7.01 -16.29 2.94
N ARG A 58 -7.77 -17.27 2.43
CA ARG A 58 -8.94 -17.79 3.16
C ARG A 58 -8.52 -18.38 4.52
N ASN A 59 -9.46 -18.43 5.45
CA ASN A 59 -9.27 -18.95 6.81
C ASN A 59 -8.22 -18.17 7.63
N ASP A 60 -8.13 -16.85 7.42
CA ASP A 60 -7.27 -15.93 8.17
C ASP A 60 -5.76 -16.23 8.09
N ILE A 61 -5.34 -17.06 7.12
CA ILE A 61 -3.92 -17.33 6.87
C ILE A 61 -3.31 -16.10 6.20
N THR A 62 -2.23 -15.60 6.81
CA THR A 62 -1.41 -14.52 6.25
C THR A 62 -0.07 -15.08 5.79
N VAL A 63 0.28 -14.84 4.53
CA VAL A 63 1.62 -15.14 4.02
C VAL A 63 2.40 -13.83 3.90
N PHE A 64 3.44 -13.71 4.70
CA PHE A 64 4.23 -12.47 4.79
C PHE A 64 5.04 -12.22 3.52
N GLN A 65 5.08 -10.94 3.09
CA GLN A 65 5.87 -10.47 1.94
C GLN A 65 5.64 -11.26 0.65
N ALA A 66 4.42 -11.75 0.45
CA ALA A 66 4.04 -12.60 -0.67
C ALA A 66 3.77 -11.83 -1.97
N GLU A 67 3.73 -10.51 -1.91
CA GLU A 67 3.32 -9.61 -2.98
C GLU A 67 4.28 -8.41 -3.06
N ASP A 68 4.60 -7.99 -4.28
CA ASP A 68 5.09 -6.64 -4.59
C ASP A 68 3.91 -5.68 -4.51
N ALA A 69 4.11 -4.51 -3.91
CA ALA A 69 3.09 -3.48 -3.77
C ALA A 69 3.59 -2.14 -4.29
N HIS A 70 2.93 -1.64 -5.33
CA HIS A 70 3.16 -0.32 -5.89
C HIS A 70 1.99 0.59 -5.55
N TYR A 71 2.19 1.46 -4.56
CA TYR A 71 1.21 2.45 -4.12
C TYR A 71 1.37 3.73 -4.93
N VAL A 72 0.23 4.31 -5.27
CA VAL A 72 0.15 5.58 -5.99
C VAL A 72 -1.04 6.38 -5.44
N TRP A 73 -0.83 7.62 -5.01
CA TRP A 73 -1.92 8.45 -4.47
C TRP A 73 -1.77 9.94 -4.73
N ASN A 74 -2.90 10.63 -4.73
CA ASN A 74 -2.96 12.08 -4.90
C ASN A 74 -2.53 12.80 -3.60
N PRO A 75 -1.63 13.79 -3.66
CA PRO A 75 -1.14 14.51 -2.47
C PRO A 75 -2.21 15.34 -1.75
N ASN A 76 -3.29 15.73 -2.43
CA ASN A 76 -4.31 16.62 -1.91
C ASN A 76 -5.54 15.85 -1.42
N THR A 77 -6.07 14.93 -2.24
CA THR A 77 -7.26 14.14 -1.87
C THR A 77 -6.93 12.92 -1.03
N LEU A 78 -5.65 12.52 -1.00
CA LEU A 78 -5.16 11.35 -0.30
C LEU A 78 -5.81 10.03 -0.76
N ALA A 79 -6.49 10.06 -1.91
CA ALA A 79 -7.04 8.88 -2.57
C ALA A 79 -6.03 8.31 -3.56
N GLY A 80 -6.02 6.99 -3.70
CA GLY A 80 -5.06 6.30 -4.55
C GLY A 80 -5.41 4.85 -4.81
N THR A 81 -4.42 4.13 -5.32
CA THR A 81 -4.48 2.70 -5.61
C THR A 81 -3.20 2.02 -5.18
N VAL A 82 -3.29 0.72 -4.90
CA VAL A 82 -2.14 -0.16 -4.80
C VAL A 82 -2.25 -1.27 -5.84
N HIS A 83 -1.21 -1.40 -6.66
CA HIS A 83 -1.04 -2.50 -7.60
C HIS A 83 -0.24 -3.59 -6.90
N LEU A 84 -0.82 -4.78 -6.84
CA LEU A 84 -0.24 -5.93 -6.15
C LEU A 84 0.15 -6.98 -7.17
N THR A 85 1.40 -7.45 -7.10
CA THR A 85 1.93 -8.50 -7.98
C THR A 85 2.43 -9.68 -7.16
N GLY A 86 1.96 -10.89 -7.44
CA GLY A 86 2.31 -12.08 -6.68
C GLY A 86 3.79 -12.47 -6.82
N ARG A 87 4.54 -12.44 -5.70
CA ARG A 87 5.94 -12.90 -5.59
C ARG A 87 6.09 -14.37 -5.23
N SER A 88 5.03 -14.98 -4.71
CA SER A 88 4.98 -16.40 -4.33
C SER A 88 3.65 -17.02 -4.75
N THR A 89 3.55 -18.35 -4.67
CA THR A 89 2.29 -19.07 -4.91
C THR A 89 1.34 -19.04 -3.69
N ALA A 90 1.35 -17.94 -2.94
CA ALA A 90 0.53 -17.77 -1.74
C ALA A 90 -0.96 -17.89 -2.06
N CYS A 91 -1.72 -18.43 -1.11
CA CYS A 91 -3.17 -18.63 -1.23
C CYS A 91 -3.60 -19.49 -2.44
N GLY A 92 -2.70 -20.30 -3.00
CA GLY A 92 -2.97 -21.09 -4.21
C GLY A 92 -3.05 -20.26 -5.50
N ARG A 93 -2.62 -19.00 -5.46
CA ARG A 93 -2.58 -18.12 -6.63
C ARG A 93 -1.29 -18.35 -7.42
N PRO A 94 -1.29 -18.21 -8.77
CA PRO A 94 -0.09 -18.41 -9.59
C PRO A 94 0.93 -17.27 -9.41
N LEU A 95 2.23 -17.52 -9.59
CA LEU A 95 3.22 -16.44 -9.61
C LEU A 95 2.87 -15.36 -10.63
N GLY A 96 3.11 -14.09 -10.29
CA GLY A 96 2.90 -12.96 -11.20
C GLY A 96 1.43 -12.57 -11.43
N TYR A 97 0.46 -13.10 -10.66
CA TYR A 97 -0.90 -12.54 -10.71
C TYR A 97 -0.87 -11.06 -10.37
N THR A 98 -1.86 -10.31 -10.86
CA THR A 98 -2.00 -8.89 -10.56
C THR A 98 -3.42 -8.54 -10.12
N PHE A 99 -3.55 -7.65 -9.13
CA PHE A 99 -4.81 -6.96 -8.85
C PHE A 99 -4.56 -5.53 -8.38
N VAL A 100 -5.60 -4.71 -8.49
CA VAL A 100 -5.58 -3.29 -8.10
C VAL A 100 -6.62 -3.10 -7.01
N ASN A 101 -6.19 -2.55 -5.88
CA ASN A 101 -7.06 -2.18 -4.77
C ASN A 101 -7.11 -0.66 -4.65
N SER A 102 -8.24 -0.13 -4.17
CA SER A 102 -8.32 1.29 -3.83
C SER A 102 -7.72 1.54 -2.45
N VAL A 103 -7.16 2.74 -2.29
CA VAL A 103 -6.49 3.19 -1.08
C VAL A 103 -6.99 4.59 -0.72
N GLN A 104 -7.20 4.81 0.58
CA GLN A 104 -7.46 6.12 1.14
C GLN A 104 -6.56 6.35 2.35
N PHE A 105 -5.82 7.45 2.35
CA PHE A 105 -5.11 7.92 3.53
C PHE A 105 -5.93 9.01 4.22
N SER A 106 -5.96 8.97 5.55
CA SER A 106 -6.58 10.01 6.38
C SER A 106 -5.61 10.36 7.51
N PRO A 107 -5.36 11.65 7.80
CA PRO A 107 -4.59 12.02 8.98
C PRO A 107 -5.19 11.37 10.22
N ALA A 108 -4.34 10.76 11.05
CA ALA A 108 -4.79 10.24 12.34
C ALA A 108 -5.16 11.41 13.27
N PRO A 109 -6.08 11.20 14.24
CA PRO A 109 -6.47 12.20 15.23
C PRO A 109 -5.32 12.74 16.07
#